data_AF-A0A2N9XK80-F1
#
_entry.id   AF-A0A2N9XK80-F1
#
_cell.length_a   1.000
_cell.length_b   1.000
_cell.length_c   1.000
_cell.angle_alpha   90.00
_cell.angle_beta   90.00
_cell.angle_gamma   90.00
#
_symmetry.space_group_name_H-M   'P 1'
#
loop_
_entity.id
_entity.type
_entity.pdbx_description
1 polymer ?
#
loop_
_entity_poly.entity_id
_entity_poly.type
_entity_poly.pdbx_seq_one_letter_code
_entity_poly.pdbx_strand_id
1 'polypeptide(L)'
;MHVRLIVAIHNNHPNGLSVHNYKAGGSMAQAMNKIAISPNSDAHDFFYVTTQQAFDFLASRNFNVVLQNNQQVQDDGSLSVWASQQQIDYINVEARIRHTATQLAMLSAVWAYMQQYYQV
;
A
#
# COMPACT_ATOMS: atom_id res chain seq x y z
N MET A 1 -2.40 13.64 21.25
CA MET A 1 -1.70 13.30 19.99
C MET A 1 -2.75 12.78 19.02
N HIS A 2 -2.98 13.45 17.89
CA HIS A 2 -3.80 12.89 16.81
C HIS A 2 -2.87 12.12 15.87
N VAL A 3 -3.07 10.81 15.74
CA VAL A 3 -2.36 9.98 14.76
C VAL A 3 -2.83 10.42 13.37
N ARG A 4 -1.89 10.82 12.50
CA ARG A 4 -2.22 11.27 11.14
C ARG A 4 -1.93 10.21 10.09
N LEU A 5 -0.95 9.34 10.33
CA LEU A 5 -0.51 8.28 9.43
C LEU A 5 -0.13 7.05 10.24
N ILE A 6 -0.54 5.88 9.76
CA ILE A 6 -0.05 4.58 10.20
C ILE A 6 0.72 3.94 9.04
N VAL A 7 1.94 3.49 9.33
CA VAL A 7 2.76 2.71 8.40
C VAL A 7 2.89 1.30 8.96
N ALA A 8 2.44 0.30 8.20
CA ALA A 8 2.62 -1.11 8.49
C ALA A 8 3.69 -1.72 7.56
N ILE A 9 4.37 -2.76 8.04
CA ILE A 9 5.43 -3.44 7.28
C ILE A 9 5.21 -4.95 7.40
N HIS A 10 5.04 -5.61 6.26
CA HIS A 10 4.80 -7.03 6.15
C HIS A 10 5.91 -7.72 5.35
N ASN A 11 6.25 -8.94 5.77
CA ASN A 11 7.10 -9.84 5.01
C ASN A 11 6.21 -10.79 4.22
N ASN A 12 5.89 -10.39 2.99
CA ASN A 12 4.97 -11.09 2.12
C ASN A 12 5.59 -12.39 1.57
N HIS A 13 4.80 -13.46 1.54
CA HIS A 13 5.27 -14.75 1.01
C HIS A 13 5.09 -14.79 -0.52
N PRO A 14 5.94 -15.50 -1.29
CA PRO A 14 5.73 -15.69 -2.73
C PRO A 14 4.40 -16.38 -3.10
N ASN A 15 3.76 -17.05 -2.14
CA ASN A 15 2.43 -17.65 -2.29
C ASN A 15 1.34 -16.83 -1.57
N GLY A 16 1.69 -15.64 -1.08
CA GLY A 16 0.79 -14.72 -0.41
C GLY A 16 0.11 -13.78 -1.41
N LEU A 17 -0.27 -12.60 -0.93
CA LEU A 17 -0.88 -11.59 -1.77
C LEU A 17 0.13 -11.05 -2.79
N SER A 18 -0.39 -10.57 -3.91
CA SER A 18 0.34 -9.84 -4.93
C SER A 18 -0.53 -8.70 -5.43
N VAL A 19 0.08 -7.69 -6.04
CA VAL A 19 -0.65 -6.61 -6.72
C VAL A 19 -1.62 -7.15 -7.79
N HIS A 20 -1.39 -8.36 -8.31
CA HIS A 20 -2.26 -9.00 -9.31
C HIS A 20 -3.57 -9.53 -8.72
N ASN A 21 -3.63 -9.86 -7.42
CA ASN A 21 -4.88 -10.24 -6.76
C ASN A 21 -5.94 -9.14 -6.81
N TYR A 22 -5.48 -7.89 -6.95
CA TYR A 22 -6.32 -6.72 -7.04
C TYR A 22 -6.67 -6.37 -8.50
N LYS A 23 -6.01 -6.90 -9.54
CA LYS A 23 -6.39 -6.59 -10.94
C LYS A 23 -7.87 -6.91 -11.21
N ALA A 24 -8.43 -6.30 -12.25
CA ALA A 24 -9.77 -6.66 -12.74
C ALA A 24 -9.87 -8.18 -12.97
N GLY A 25 -10.89 -8.82 -12.38
CA GLY A 25 -11.07 -10.28 -12.39
C GLY A 25 -10.29 -11.04 -11.30
N GLY A 26 -9.47 -10.35 -10.49
CA GLY A 26 -8.75 -10.91 -9.35
C GLY A 26 -9.65 -11.08 -8.12
N SER A 27 -9.17 -11.88 -7.15
CA SER A 27 -9.92 -12.23 -5.94
C SER A 27 -10.28 -11.04 -5.05
N MET A 28 -9.50 -9.96 -5.11
CA MET A 28 -9.68 -8.76 -4.29
C MET A 28 -10.19 -7.56 -5.09
N ALA A 29 -10.65 -7.79 -6.33
CA ALA A 29 -10.96 -6.73 -7.29
C ALA A 29 -12.04 -5.73 -6.83
N GLN A 30 -12.91 -6.12 -5.91
CA GLN A 30 -13.99 -5.26 -5.41
C GLN A 30 -13.53 -4.30 -4.30
N ALA A 31 -12.40 -4.59 -3.65
CA ALA A 31 -11.93 -3.84 -2.48
C ALA A 31 -11.05 -2.63 -2.85
N MET A 32 -10.71 -2.42 -4.12
CA MET A 32 -9.80 -1.36 -4.54
C MET A 32 -10.41 -0.41 -5.58
N ASN A 33 -9.92 0.83 -5.59
CA ASN A 33 -10.31 1.90 -6.49
C ASN A 33 -9.34 2.02 -7.67
N LYS A 34 -8.03 1.99 -7.40
CA LYS A 34 -6.98 2.13 -8.42
C LYS A 34 -5.81 1.20 -8.15
N ILE A 35 -5.09 0.87 -9.23
CA ILE A 35 -3.88 0.06 -9.18
C ILE A 35 -2.85 0.67 -10.13
N ALA A 36 -1.63 0.81 -9.63
CA ALA A 36 -0.44 1.09 -10.43
C ALA A 36 0.45 -0.15 -10.40
N ILE A 37 0.91 -0.60 -11.57
CA ILE A 37 1.79 -1.76 -11.69
C ILE A 37 3.02 -1.32 -12.47
N SER A 38 4.17 -1.43 -11.81
CA SER A 38 5.45 -1.14 -12.42
C SER A 38 5.93 -2.37 -13.21
N PRO A 39 6.30 -2.21 -14.49
CA PRO A 39 6.61 -3.33 -15.38
C PRO A 39 7.82 -4.16 -14.94
N ASN A 40 8.70 -3.63 -14.08
CA ASN A 40 9.95 -4.26 -13.66
C ASN A 40 9.98 -4.63 -12.16
N SER A 41 8.84 -4.53 -11.46
CA SER A 41 8.77 -4.81 -10.02
C SER A 41 8.16 -6.20 -9.76
N ASP A 42 8.67 -6.92 -8.76
CA ASP A 42 8.06 -8.17 -8.31
C ASP A 42 6.62 -7.91 -7.84
N ALA A 43 5.67 -8.74 -8.26
CA ALA A 43 4.25 -8.55 -7.97
C ALA A 43 3.92 -8.66 -6.47
N HIS A 44 4.78 -9.29 -5.68
CA HIS A 44 4.65 -9.42 -4.22
C HIS A 44 5.31 -8.26 -3.46
N ASP A 45 6.03 -7.38 -4.16
CA ASP A 45 6.55 -6.11 -3.64
C ASP A 45 5.58 -4.99 -4.05
N PHE A 46 4.68 -4.59 -3.15
CA PHE A 46 3.69 -3.56 -3.42
C PHE A 46 3.29 -2.77 -2.17
N PHE A 47 2.72 -1.59 -2.40
CA PHE A 47 2.07 -0.82 -1.36
C PHE A 47 0.56 -0.99 -1.41
N TYR A 48 -0.05 -1.13 -0.25
CA TYR A 48 -1.51 -0.99 -0.09
C TYR A 48 -1.79 0.29 0.69
N VAL A 49 -2.54 1.21 0.09
CA VAL A 49 -2.76 2.56 0.65
C VAL A 49 -4.22 2.94 0.69
N THR A 50 -4.59 3.83 1.60
CA THR A 50 -5.98 4.32 1.75
C THR A 50 -6.20 5.72 1.19
N THR A 51 -5.16 6.42 0.72
CA THR A 51 -5.29 7.78 0.18
C THR A 51 -4.77 7.93 -1.23
N GLN A 52 -5.46 8.75 -2.02
CA GLN A 52 -5.05 9.08 -3.39
C GLN A 52 -3.67 9.75 -3.42
N GLN A 53 -3.36 10.57 -2.42
CA GLN A 53 -2.08 11.26 -2.29
C GLN A 53 -0.90 10.29 -2.13
N ALA A 54 -1.01 9.29 -1.26
CA ALA A 54 0.00 8.24 -1.14
C ALA A 54 0.11 7.41 -2.42
N PHE A 55 -1.04 7.11 -3.05
CA PHE A 55 -1.06 6.37 -4.32
C PHE A 55 -0.27 7.10 -5.41
N ASP A 56 -0.57 8.37 -5.67
CA ASP A 56 0.07 9.16 -6.73
C ASP A 56 1.57 9.34 -6.46
N PHE A 57 1.94 9.59 -5.20
CA PHE A 57 3.33 9.77 -4.81
C PHE A 57 4.17 8.50 -5.03
N LEU A 58 3.65 7.33 -4.65
CA LEU A 58 4.39 6.08 -4.76
C LEU A 58 4.36 5.54 -6.20
N ALA A 59 3.23 5.66 -6.90
CA ALA A 59 3.11 5.23 -8.29
C ALA A 59 4.05 6.03 -9.23
N SER A 60 4.17 7.35 -9.02
CA SER A 60 5.12 8.19 -9.78
C SER A 60 6.59 7.83 -9.56
N ARG A 61 6.90 6.97 -8.57
CA ARG A 61 8.24 6.43 -8.29
C ARG A 61 8.43 4.99 -8.74
N ASN A 62 7.56 4.51 -9.64
CA ASN A 62 7.62 3.17 -10.24
C ASN A 62 7.46 2.01 -9.23
N PHE A 63 6.68 2.21 -8.17
CA PHE A 63 6.25 1.12 -7.30
C PHE A 63 4.91 0.53 -7.74
N ASN A 64 4.70 -0.75 -7.38
CA ASN A 64 3.36 -1.33 -7.41
C ASN A 64 2.54 -0.74 -6.26
N VAL A 65 1.34 -0.24 -6.55
CA VAL A 65 0.48 0.38 -5.54
C VAL A 65 -0.98 0.00 -5.77
N VAL A 66 -1.67 -0.32 -4.68
CA VAL A 66 -3.12 -0.57 -4.63
C VAL A 66 -3.74 0.52 -3.77
N LEU A 67 -4.72 1.24 -4.32
CA LEU A 67 -5.55 2.19 -3.57
C LEU A 67 -6.85 1.51 -3.13
N GLN A 68 -7.06 1.37 -1.83
CA GLN A 68 -8.31 0.87 -1.26
C GLN A 68 -9.51 1.70 -1.72
N ASN A 69 -10.64 1.03 -1.97
CA ASN A 69 -11.92 1.71 -2.11
C ASN A 69 -12.57 1.89 -0.73
N ASN A 70 -12.22 2.97 -0.05
CA ASN A 70 -12.71 3.26 1.31
C ASN A 70 -14.24 3.31 1.45
N GLN A 71 -14.98 3.49 0.34
CA GLN A 71 -16.45 3.54 0.35
C GLN A 71 -17.11 2.16 0.20
N GLN A 72 -16.40 1.18 -0.36
CA GLN A 72 -16.95 -0.13 -0.71
C GLN A 72 -16.23 -1.30 -0.05
N VAL A 73 -15.04 -1.07 0.52
CA VAL A 73 -14.30 -2.09 1.25
C VAL A 73 -15.17 -2.62 2.39
N GLN A 74 -15.29 -3.95 2.46
CA GLN A 74 -16.03 -4.59 3.54
C GLN A 74 -15.20 -4.53 4.81
N ASP A 75 -15.86 -4.44 5.96
CA ASP A 75 -15.19 -4.56 7.24
C ASP A 75 -14.79 -6.02 7.47
N ASP A 76 -13.52 -6.30 7.17
CA ASP A 76 -12.87 -7.60 7.31
C ASP A 76 -11.98 -7.65 8.56
N GLY A 77 -12.06 -6.65 9.44
CA GLY A 77 -11.20 -6.52 10.61
C GLY A 77 -9.77 -6.08 10.32
N SER A 78 -9.45 -5.71 9.08
CA SER A 78 -8.12 -5.22 8.72
C SER A 78 -7.83 -3.82 9.29
N LEU A 79 -6.55 -3.56 9.57
CA LEU A 79 -6.10 -2.27 10.08
C LEU A 79 -6.31 -1.13 9.07
N SER A 80 -6.29 -1.42 7.76
CA SER A 80 -6.55 -0.41 6.72
C SER A 80 -8.01 0.04 6.69
N VAL A 81 -8.95 -0.87 6.94
CA VAL A 81 -10.37 -0.52 7.05
C VAL A 81 -10.61 0.34 8.29
N TRP A 82 -10.10 -0.09 9.45
CA TRP A 82 -10.21 0.69 10.68
C TRP A 82 -9.58 2.08 10.51
N ALA A 83 -8.36 2.18 9.96
CA ALA A 83 -7.68 3.46 9.75
C ALA A 83 -8.49 4.38 8.82
N SER A 84 -9.03 3.84 7.73
CA SER A 84 -9.91 4.57 6.81
C SER A 84 -11.16 5.11 7.53
N GLN A 85 -11.82 4.29 8.35
CA GLN A 85 -13.01 4.70 9.13
C GLN A 85 -12.67 5.80 10.15
N GLN A 86 -11.46 5.78 10.73
CA GLN A 86 -10.97 6.80 11.66
C GLN A 86 -10.37 8.03 10.97
N GLN A 87 -10.40 8.10 9.64
CA GLN A 87 -9.79 9.18 8.85
C GLN A 87 -8.28 9.32 9.12
N ILE A 88 -7.60 8.18 9.31
CA ILE A 88 -6.15 8.08 9.47
C ILE A 88 -5.57 7.54 8.17
N ASP A 89 -4.57 8.23 7.60
CA ASP A 89 -3.87 7.73 6.42
C ASP A 89 -3.18 6.40 6.76
N TYR A 90 -3.19 5.48 5.80
CA TYR A 90 -2.59 4.16 5.98
C TYR A 90 -1.74 3.78 4.78
N ILE A 91 -0.54 3.31 5.05
CA ILE A 91 0.38 2.72 4.08
C ILE A 91 0.85 1.38 4.63
N ASN A 92 0.57 0.29 3.93
CA ASN A 92 1.18 -1.01 4.18
C ASN A 92 2.26 -1.29 3.15
N VAL A 93 3.44 -1.66 3.63
CA VAL A 93 4.58 -2.10 2.84
C VAL A 93 4.57 -3.62 2.79
N GLU A 94 4.05 -4.19 1.70
CA GLU A 94 4.09 -5.62 1.44
C GLU A 94 5.36 -5.92 0.64
N ALA A 95 6.42 -6.37 1.31
CA ALA A 95 7.68 -6.72 0.65
C ALA A 95 7.91 -8.23 0.74
N ARG A 96 8.27 -8.86 -0.38
CA ARG A 96 8.55 -10.27 -0.46
C ARG A 96 9.67 -10.66 0.51
N ILE A 97 9.49 -11.79 1.18
CA ILE A 97 10.50 -12.31 2.11
C ILE A 97 11.87 -12.43 1.42
N ARG A 98 12.92 -11.96 2.10
CA ARG A 98 14.31 -11.89 1.61
C ARG A 98 14.59 -10.83 0.54
N HIS A 99 13.62 -10.01 0.14
CA HIS A 99 13.85 -8.84 -0.73
C HIS A 99 14.30 -7.61 0.08
N THR A 100 15.35 -7.73 0.90
CA THR A 100 15.77 -6.68 1.85
C THR A 100 16.09 -5.36 1.15
N ALA A 101 16.77 -5.40 0.00
CA ALA A 101 17.10 -4.19 -0.76
C ALA A 101 15.85 -3.47 -1.27
N THR A 102 14.86 -4.22 -1.78
CA THR A 102 13.57 -3.66 -2.23
C THR A 102 12.79 -3.08 -1.06
N GLN A 103 12.70 -3.80 0.06
CA GLN A 103 12.02 -3.31 1.27
C GLN A 103 12.65 -2.01 1.78
N LEU A 104 13.98 -1.90 1.79
CA LEU A 104 14.68 -0.66 2.15
C LEU A 104 14.37 0.49 1.19
N ALA A 105 14.29 0.23 -0.11
CA ALA A 105 13.90 1.23 -1.10
C ALA A 105 12.45 1.70 -0.90
N MET A 106 11.55 0.76 -0.58
CA MET A 106 10.15 1.06 -0.26
C MET A 106 10.04 1.91 1.01
N LEU A 107 10.76 1.56 2.08
CA LEU A 107 10.77 2.34 3.33
C LEU A 107 11.40 3.72 3.14
N SER A 108 12.43 3.83 2.29
CA SER A 108 13.01 5.13 1.93
C SER A 108 12.01 6.01 1.18
N ALA A 109 11.16 5.42 0.33
CA ALA A 109 10.07 6.15 -0.34
C ALA A 109 9.00 6.60 0.67
N VAL A 110 8.64 5.76 1.64
CA VAL A 110 7.71 6.15 2.73
C VAL A 110 8.30 7.27 3.58
N TRP A 111 9.59 7.21 3.90
CA TRP A 111 10.27 8.29 4.62
C TRP A 111 10.22 9.61 3.84
N ALA A 112 10.53 9.59 2.53
CA ALA A 112 10.41 10.78 1.69
C ALA A 112 8.97 11.32 1.62
N TYR A 113 7.96 10.44 1.59
CA TYR A 113 6.55 10.82 1.67
C TYR A 113 6.24 11.55 2.99
N MET A 114 6.72 11.00 4.10
CA MET A 114 6.54 11.58 5.43
C MET A 114 7.21 12.95 5.54
N GLN A 115 8.43 13.11 5.02
CA GLN A 115 9.09 14.42 4.99
C GLN A 115 8.27 15.45 4.19
N GLN A 116 7.73 15.06 3.04
CA GLN A 116 6.99 15.97 2.17
C GLN A 116 5.62 16.39 2.73
N TYR A 117 4.88 15.48 3.36
CA TYR A 117 3.48 15.71 3.71
C TYR A 117 3.18 15.72 5.21
N TYR A 118 4.10 15.21 6.03
CA TYR A 118 3.93 15.10 7.48
C TYR A 118 4.94 15.93 8.28
N GLN A 119 5.96 16.48 7.59
CA GLN A 119 6.98 17.40 8.13
C GLN A 119 7.75 16.80 9.32
N VAL A 120 8.16 15.55 9.17
CA VAL A 120 9.00 14.80 10.13
C VAL A 120 10.41 14.60 9.61
#